data_AF-S6STG6-F1
#
_entry.id   AF-S6STG6-F1
#
_cell.length_a   1.000
_cell.length_b   1.000
_cell.length_c   1.000
_cell.angle_alpha   90.00
_cell.angle_beta   90.00
_cell.angle_gamma   90.00
#
_symmetry.space_group_name_H-M   'P 1'
#
loop_
_entity.id
_entity.type
_entity.pdbx_description
1 polymer ?
#
loop_
_entity_poly.entity_id
_entity_poly.type
_entity_poly.pdbx_seq_one_letter_code
_entity_poly.pdbx_strand_id
1 'polypeptide(L)'
;QISEYQTEVNQYKVILELDAQQRGKAESLAYFYLRSPLTNEMVPLSALAKVGAPRMGPLSISHDGMFPAANLSFNLAPGVA
;
A
#
# COMPACT_ATOMS: atom_id res chain seq x y z
N GLN A 1 6.08 -17.27 1.34
CA GLN A 1 6.57 -18.07 0.20
C GLN A 1 6.38 -17.24 -1.05
N ILE A 2 7.43 -17.05 -1.85
CA ILE A 2 7.33 -16.43 -3.18
C ILE A 2 7.24 -17.60 -4.16
N SER A 3 6.08 -17.79 -4.78
CA SER A 3 5.88 -18.85 -5.77
C SER A 3 6.08 -18.26 -7.17
N GLU A 4 6.83 -18.96 -8.01
CA GLU A 4 7.06 -18.60 -9.41
C GLU A 4 6.43 -19.65 -10.31
N TYR A 5 5.78 -19.21 -11.38
CA TYR A 5 5.24 -20.07 -12.43
C TYR A 5 6.13 -19.90 -13.67
N GLN A 6 6.72 -21.00 -14.15
CA GLN A 6 7.60 -20.97 -15.31
C GLN A 6 6.90 -21.54 -16.54
N THR A 7 7.06 -20.86 -17.66
CA THR A 7 6.78 -21.39 -19.00
C THR A 7 8.11 -21.65 -19.72
N GLU A 8 8.08 -22.20 -20.92
CA GLU A 8 9.30 -22.49 -21.71
C GLU A 8 10.15 -21.24 -21.99
N VAL A 9 9.54 -20.05 -21.97
CA VAL A 9 10.18 -18.79 -22.37
C VAL A 9 10.18 -17.72 -21.29
N ASN A 10 9.37 -17.85 -20.23
CA ASN A 10 9.18 -16.79 -19.24
C ASN A 10 9.00 -17.33 -17.82
N GLN A 11 9.26 -16.47 -16.83
CA GLN A 11 8.98 -16.71 -15.41
C GLN A 11 8.03 -15.63 -14.90
N TYR A 12 6.97 -16.05 -14.21
CA TYR A 12 5.93 -15.18 -13.67
C TYR A 12 5.88 -15.29 -12.15
N LYS A 13 5.68 -14.15 -11.48
CA LYS A 13 5.45 -14.12 -10.03
C LYS A 13 3.98 -14.43 -9.74
N VAL A 14 3.74 -15.38 -8.85
CA VAL A 14 2.39 -15.65 -8.33
C VAL A 14 2.16 -14.78 -7.10
N ILE A 15 1.18 -13.88 -7.18
CA ILE A 15 0.80 -12.99 -6.08
C ILE A 15 -0.58 -13.42 -5.60
N LEU A 16 -0.68 -13.78 -4.32
CA LEU A 16 -1.95 -14.07 -3.67
C LEU A 16 -2.52 -12.77 -3.12
N GLU A 17 -3.73 -12.44 -3.52
CA GLU A 17 -4.46 -11.26 -3.07
C GLU A 17 -5.87 -11.66 -2.62
N LEU A 18 -6.49 -10.79 -1.83
CA LEU A 18 -7.92 -10.87 -1.54
C LEU A 18 -8.74 -10.67 -2.82
N ASP A 19 -10.00 -11.10 -2.84
CA ASP A 19 -10.94 -10.76 -3.92
C ASP A 19 -10.97 -9.24 -4.18
N ALA A 20 -10.98 -8.84 -5.45
CA ALA A 20 -10.94 -7.43 -5.84
C ALA A 20 -12.09 -6.61 -5.24
N GLN A 21 -13.28 -7.19 -5.08
CA GLN A 21 -14.45 -6.52 -4.49
C GLN A 21 -14.30 -6.26 -3.00
N GLN A 22 -13.43 -7.04 -2.33
CA GLN A 22 -13.19 -6.95 -0.90
C GLN A 22 -11.95 -6.13 -0.56
N ARG A 23 -11.21 -5.61 -1.55
CA ARG A 23 -10.00 -4.79 -1.34
C ARG A 23 -10.31 -3.30 -1.19
N GLY A 24 -9.35 -2.54 -0.66
CA GLY A 24 -9.34 -1.07 -0.70
C GLY A 24 -10.10 -0.35 0.43
N LYS A 25 -10.65 -1.09 1.40
CA LYS A 25 -11.36 -0.53 2.55
C LYS A 25 -10.66 -0.91 3.86
N ALA A 26 -10.77 -0.06 4.87
CA ALA A 26 -10.21 -0.33 6.20
C ALA A 26 -10.89 -1.55 6.84
N GLU A 27 -12.19 -1.71 6.61
CA GLU A 27 -13.03 -2.79 7.12
C GLU A 27 -12.59 -4.16 6.58
N SER A 28 -11.93 -4.20 5.42
CA SER A 28 -11.37 -5.42 4.85
C SER A 28 -10.33 -6.09 5.76
N LEU A 29 -9.72 -5.33 6.67
CA LEU A 29 -8.80 -5.88 7.67
C LEU A 29 -9.49 -6.86 8.64
N ALA A 30 -10.81 -6.80 8.76
CA ALA A 30 -11.59 -7.74 9.58
C ALA A 30 -11.63 -9.16 9.00
N TYR A 31 -11.27 -9.36 7.72
CA TYR A 31 -11.19 -10.69 7.11
C TYR A 31 -9.92 -11.46 7.50
N PHE A 32 -8.94 -10.79 8.13
CA PHE A 32 -7.67 -11.42 8.47
C PHE A 32 -7.71 -12.06 9.84
N TYR A 33 -7.37 -13.35 9.85
CA TYR A 33 -7.15 -14.13 11.06
C TYR A 33 -5.73 -14.68 11.04
N LEU A 34 -5.07 -14.63 12.19
CA LEU A 34 -3.72 -15.12 12.40
C LEU A 34 -3.79 -16.39 13.23
N ARG A 35 -2.99 -17.39 12.85
CA ARG A 35 -2.90 -18.64 13.59
C ARG A 35 -2.02 -18.45 14.83
N SER A 36 -2.59 -18.67 16.01
CA SER A 36 -1.85 -18.64 17.28
C SER A 36 -0.87 -19.82 17.35
N PRO A 37 0.43 -19.60 17.60
CA PRO A 37 1.38 -20.71 17.76
C PRO A 37 1.20 -21.46 19.08
N LEU A 38 0.55 -20.84 20.08
CA LEU A 38 0.36 -21.42 21.41
C LEU A 38 -0.89 -22.32 21.47
N THR A 39 -1.98 -21.89 20.83
CA THR A 39 -3.28 -22.57 20.88
C THR A 39 -3.68 -23.21 19.57
N ASN A 40 -2.98 -22.90 18.47
CA ASN A 40 -3.32 -23.30 17.10
C ASN A 40 -4.71 -22.81 16.61
N GLU A 41 -5.32 -21.89 17.33
CA GLU A 41 -6.60 -21.28 16.96
C GLU A 41 -6.40 -20.10 15.99
N MET A 42 -7.45 -19.78 15.24
CA MET A 42 -7.48 -18.60 14.38
C MET A 42 -7.95 -17.40 15.20
N VAL A 43 -7.07 -16.42 15.37
CA VAL A 43 -7.31 -15.20 16.16
C VAL A 43 -7.53 -14.02 15.20
N PRO A 44 -8.60 -13.22 15.35
CA PRO A 44 -8.84 -12.08 14.48
C PRO A 44 -7.74 -11.02 14.65
N LEU A 45 -7.35 -10.35 13.56
CA LEU A 45 -6.32 -9.30 13.59
C LEU A 45 -6.64 -8.18 14.59
N SER A 46 -7.92 -7.87 14.78
CA SER A 46 -8.40 -6.83 15.70
C SER A 46 -8.12 -7.12 17.18
N ALA A 47 -7.85 -8.38 17.56
CA ALA A 47 -7.44 -8.72 18.92
C ALA A 47 -6.01 -8.25 19.24
N LEU A 48 -5.19 -7.96 18.20
CA LEU A 48 -3.78 -7.60 18.33
C LEU A 48 -3.47 -6.17 17.83
N ALA A 49 -4.27 -5.64 16.92
CA ALA A 49 -4.05 -4.34 16.30
C ALA A 49 -5.33 -3.50 16.19
N LYS A 50 -5.18 -2.18 16.15
CA LYS A 50 -6.28 -1.22 15.94
C LYS A 50 -6.05 -0.45 14.65
N VAL A 51 -7.13 -0.22 13.91
CA VAL A 51 -7.12 0.66 12.74
C VAL A 51 -7.43 2.08 13.22
N GLY A 52 -6.47 2.99 13.08
CA GLY A 52 -6.66 4.40 13.40
C GLY A 52 -7.47 5.12 12.32
N ALA A 53 -8.05 6.26 12.68
CA ALA A 53 -8.70 7.13 11.71
C ALA A 53 -7.69 7.60 10.63
N PRO A 54 -8.12 7.77 9.37
CA PRO A 54 -7.27 8.33 8.32
C PRO A 54 -6.71 9.69 8.75
N ARG A 55 -5.41 9.91 8.50
CA ARG A 55 -4.75 11.19 8.73
C ARG A 55 -4.32 11.79 7.40
N MET A 56 -4.45 13.10 7.26
CA MET A 56 -3.89 13.79 6.10
C MET A 56 -2.37 13.83 6.16
N GLY A 57 -1.73 13.65 5.01
CA GLY A 57 -0.29 13.72 4.84
C GLY A 57 0.08 13.86 3.36
N PRO A 58 1.33 14.23 3.05
CA PRO A 58 1.78 14.33 1.67
C PRO A 58 1.77 12.94 0.99
N LEU A 59 1.17 12.83 -0.19
CA LEU A 59 1.22 11.62 -1.02
C LEU A 59 2.59 11.45 -1.71
N SER A 60 3.29 12.56 -1.91
CA SER A 60 4.63 12.61 -2.46
C SER A 60 5.41 13.71 -1.76
N ILE A 61 6.67 13.45 -1.46
CA ILE A 61 7.61 14.43 -0.92
C ILE A 61 8.68 14.64 -1.99
N SER A 62 8.62 15.77 -2.68
CA SER A 62 9.65 16.18 -3.62
C SER A 62 10.89 16.63 -2.85
N HIS A 63 12.07 16.41 -3.42
CA HIS A 63 13.35 16.79 -2.83
C HIS A 63 14.16 17.61 -3.83
N ASP A 64 14.86 18.62 -3.33
CA ASP A 64 15.95 19.31 -4.05
C ASP A 64 17.25 19.04 -3.30
N GLY A 65 18.16 18.29 -3.93
CA GLY A 65 19.27 17.66 -3.23
C GLY A 65 18.80 16.76 -2.08
N MET A 66 19.21 17.09 -0.85
CA MET A 66 18.90 16.33 0.36
C MET A 66 17.76 16.95 1.20
N PHE A 67 17.08 17.98 0.71
CA PHE A 67 16.04 18.70 1.46
C PHE A 67 14.66 18.56 0.80
N PRO A 68 13.57 18.48 1.59
CA PRO A 68 12.21 18.54 1.05
C PRO A 68 11.94 19.87 0.34
N ALA A 69 11.25 19.81 -0.81
CA ALA A 69 10.97 20.96 -1.65
C ALA A 69 9.56 20.89 -2.26
N ALA A 70 9.09 22.01 -2.81
CA ALA A 70 7.85 22.10 -3.59
C ALA A 70 8.14 22.76 -4.94
N ASN A 71 7.63 22.18 -6.02
CA ASN A 71 7.77 22.72 -7.37
C ASN A 71 6.67 23.75 -7.64
N LEU A 72 7.06 24.98 -8.02
CA LEU A 72 6.14 26.00 -8.49
C LEU A 72 6.46 26.33 -9.94
N SER A 73 5.47 26.25 -10.82
CA SER A 73 5.60 26.57 -12.24
C SER A 73 4.54 27.59 -12.63
N PHE A 74 4.94 28.62 -13.36
CA PHE A 74 4.06 29.68 -13.82
C PHE A 74 4.48 30.15 -15.21
N ASN A 75 3.51 30.67 -15.96
CA ASN A 75 3.77 31.36 -17.21
C ASN A 75 3.90 32.87 -16.95
N LEU A 76 4.67 33.54 -17.80
CA LEU A 76 4.73 35.00 -17.80
C LEU A 76 3.41 35.60 -18.31
N ALA A 77 3.13 36.84 -17.90
CA ALA A 77 2.02 37.60 -18.45
C ALA A 77 2.25 37.87 -19.96
N PRO A 78 1.20 38.02 -20.78
CA PRO A 78 1.33 38.37 -22.19
C PRO A 78 2.18 39.63 -22.40
N GLY A 79 3.16 39.58 -23.30
CA GLY A 79 4.01 40.71 -23.66
C GLY A 79 5.27 40.91 -22.79
N VAL A 80 5.56 39.99 -21.87
CA VAL A 80 6.82 39.97 -21.10
C VAL A 80 7.75 38.92 -21.71
N ALA A 81 8.59 39.34 -22.67
CA ALA A 81 9.71 38.58 -23.24
C ALA A 81 10.69 39.53 -23.94
#